data_AF-A0A168QA24-F1
#
_entry.id   AF-A0A168QA24-F1
#
_cell.length_a   1.000
_cell.length_b   1.000
_cell.length_c   1.000
_cell.angle_alpha   90.00
_cell.angle_beta   90.00
_cell.angle_gamma   90.00
#
_symmetry.space_group_name_H-M   'P 1'
#
loop_
_entity.id
_entity.type
_entity.pdbx_description
1 polymer ?
#
loop_
_entity_poly.entity_id
_entity_poly.type
_entity_poly.pdbx_seq_one_letter_code
_entity_poly.pdbx_strand_id
1 'polypeptide(L)'
;MAKARVPKRPTRDEFELEELGNQLVEAKNEDSEIELTVWAREELVRGRITIMDSRTRLVHIANEHEVIKVPFLDIMRVNYPRD
;
A
#
# COMPACT_ATOMS: atom_id res chain seq x y z
N MET A 1 7.77 -25.62 14.38
CA MET A 1 8.15 -24.21 14.10
C MET A 1 7.06 -23.33 14.70
N ALA A 2 7.40 -22.51 15.68
CA ALA A 2 6.42 -21.62 16.32
C ALA A 2 5.92 -20.62 15.28
N LYS A 3 4.60 -20.57 15.06
CA LYS A 3 3.99 -19.50 14.25
C LYS A 3 4.33 -18.19 14.94
N ALA A 4 5.21 -17.39 14.33
CA ALA A 4 5.47 -16.03 14.79
C ALA A 4 4.12 -15.34 14.93
N ARG A 5 3.83 -14.81 16.13
CA ARG A 5 2.57 -14.10 16.37
C ARG A 5 2.60 -12.86 15.49
N VAL A 6 1.80 -12.84 14.43
CA VAL A 6 1.64 -11.65 13.60
C VAL A 6 1.15 -10.53 14.53
N PRO A 7 1.95 -9.45 14.72
CA PRO A 7 1.61 -8.40 15.67
C PRO A 7 0.34 -7.72 15.19
N LYS A 8 -0.65 -7.48 16.06
CA LYS A 8 -1.95 -6.90 15.68
C LYS A 8 -1.76 -5.67 14.76
N ARG A 9 -2.58 -5.57 13.71
CA ARG A 9 -2.58 -4.41 12.81
C ARG A 9 -2.74 -3.11 13.62
N PRO A 10 -1.96 -2.06 13.34
CA PRO A 10 -2.16 -0.76 13.98
C PRO A 10 -3.59 -0.27 13.71
N THR A 11 -4.20 0.33 14.72
CA THR A 11 -5.44 1.10 14.54
C THR A 11 -5.03 2.44 13.96
N ARG A 12 -5.68 2.87 12.86
CA ARG A 12 -5.55 4.20 12.28
C ARG A 12 -6.87 4.93 12.45
N ASP A 13 -6.82 6.21 12.76
CA ASP A 13 -8.03 7.03 12.81
C ASP A 13 -8.53 7.40 11.40
N GLU A 14 -9.71 8.03 11.33
CA GLU A 14 -10.33 8.40 10.06
C GLU A 14 -9.50 9.41 9.27
N PHE A 15 -8.84 10.35 9.95
CA PHE A 15 -7.99 11.36 9.33
C PHE A 15 -6.74 10.72 8.71
N GLU A 16 -6.07 9.81 9.43
CA GLU A 16 -4.93 9.06 8.91
C GLU A 16 -5.29 8.21 7.69
N LEU A 17 -6.50 7.62 7.69
CA LEU A 17 -6.99 6.83 6.55
C LEU A 17 -7.33 7.72 5.36
N GLU A 18 -7.94 8.88 5.59
CA GLU A 18 -8.26 9.86 4.54
C GLU A 18 -6.98 10.40 3.89
N GLU A 19 -5.98 10.79 4.68
CA GLU A 19 -4.69 11.27 4.19
C GLU A 19 -3.99 10.19 3.33
N LEU A 20 -3.94 8.95 3.82
CA LEU A 20 -3.38 7.84 3.06
C LEU A 20 -4.14 7.57 1.75
N GLY A 21 -5.47 7.66 1.80
CA GLY A 21 -6.32 7.54 0.62
C GLY A 21 -6.00 8.61 -0.43
N ASN A 22 -5.87 9.86 0.01
CA ASN A 22 -5.53 11.00 -0.86
C ASN A 22 -4.16 10.80 -1.52
N GLN A 23 -3.13 10.40 -0.75
CA GLN A 23 -1.80 10.11 -1.30
C GLN A 23 -1.82 9.02 -2.37
N LEU A 24 -2.61 7.95 -2.19
CA LEU A 24 -2.73 6.87 -3.18
C LEU A 24 -3.50 7.33 -4.44
N VAL A 25 -4.54 8.15 -4.27
CA VAL A 25 -5.28 8.72 -5.40
C VAL A 25 -4.38 9.66 -6.22
N GLU A 26 -3.62 10.52 -5.55
CA GLU A 26 -2.63 11.40 -6.18
C GLU A 26 -1.60 10.58 -6.96
N ALA A 27 -0.94 9.62 -6.30
CA ALA A 27 0.05 8.76 -6.95
C ALA A 27 -0.52 8.03 -8.19
N LYS A 28 -1.76 7.55 -8.12
CA LYS A 28 -2.43 6.90 -9.24
C LYS A 28 -2.71 7.88 -10.38
N ASN A 29 -3.19 9.08 -10.07
CA ASN A 29 -3.54 10.08 -11.08
C ASN A 29 -2.31 10.65 -11.79
N GLU A 30 -1.20 10.77 -11.07
CA GLU A 30 0.08 11.22 -11.62
C GLU A 30 0.89 10.12 -12.30
N ASP A 31 0.41 8.86 -12.26
CA ASP A 31 1.15 7.67 -12.70
C ASP A 31 2.55 7.56 -12.06
N SER A 32 2.64 8.04 -10.82
CA SER A 32 3.87 8.09 -10.05
C SER A 32 4.26 6.69 -9.57
N GLU A 33 5.55 6.37 -9.67
CA GLU A 33 6.09 5.20 -8.99
C GLU A 33 6.18 5.49 -7.49
N ILE A 34 5.70 4.56 -6.67
CA ILE A 34 5.69 4.67 -5.22
C ILE A 34 6.29 3.43 -4.58
N GLU A 35 6.66 3.57 -3.31
CA GLU A 35 7.08 2.51 -2.44
C GLU A 35 6.19 2.45 -1.20
N LEU A 36 5.59 1.29 -0.95
CA LEU A 36 4.69 1.06 0.17
C LEU A 36 5.36 0.25 1.26
N THR A 37 5.23 0.73 2.50
CA THR A 37 5.44 -0.11 3.68
C THR A 37 4.13 -0.82 4.00
N VAL A 38 4.14 -2.15 4.08
CA VAL A 38 2.94 -2.97 4.28
C VAL A 38 3.02 -3.71 5.62
N TRP A 39 1.95 -3.68 6.40
CA TRP A 39 1.89 -4.36 7.69
C TRP A 39 2.10 -5.86 7.52
N ALA A 40 2.84 -6.46 8.46
CA ALA A 40 3.22 -7.87 8.45
C ALA A 40 4.01 -8.33 7.20
N ARG A 41 4.57 -7.39 6.44
CA ARG A 41 5.49 -7.65 5.33
C ARG A 41 6.82 -6.94 5.60
N GLU A 42 7.92 -7.67 5.50
CA GLU A 42 9.27 -7.10 5.66
C GLU A 42 9.71 -6.34 4.41
N GLU A 43 9.37 -6.86 3.24
CA GLU A 43 9.70 -6.26 1.95
C GLU A 43 8.75 -5.10 1.61
N LEU A 44 9.33 -4.04 1.06
CA LEU A 44 8.58 -2.92 0.51
C LEU A 44 7.92 -3.32 -0.81
N VAL A 45 6.77 -2.72 -1.10
CA VAL A 45 6.07 -2.91 -2.37
C VAL A 45 6.30 -1.67 -3.23
N ARG A 46 7.15 -1.81 -4.27
CA ARG A 46 7.45 -0.74 -5.22
C ARG A 46 6.75 -0.95 -6.55
N GLY A 47 6.23 0.13 -7.14
CA GLY A 47 5.63 0.14 -8.47
C GLY A 47 4.59 1.25 -8.66
N ARG A 48 3.79 1.16 -9.72
CA ARG A 48 2.71 2.12 -10.05
C ARG A 48 1.33 1.57 -9.70
N ILE A 49 0.43 2.43 -9.24
CA ILE A 49 -0.94 2.02 -8.95
C ILE A 49 -1.72 1.88 -10.26
N THR A 50 -2.18 0.66 -10.57
CA THR A 50 -3.01 0.41 -11.76
C THR A 50 -4.50 0.45 -11.44
N ILE A 51 -4.90 -0.10 -10.29
CA ILE A 51 -6.31 -0.22 -9.87
C ILE A 51 -6.42 0.08 -8.38
N MET A 52 -7.41 0.90 -8.01
CA MET A 52 -7.91 1.03 -6.64
C MET A 52 -9.34 0.45 -6.61
N ASP A 53 -9.49 -0.78 -6.12
CA ASP A 53 -10.76 -1.49 -6.11
C ASP A 53 -11.51 -1.20 -4.80
N SER A 54 -12.51 -0.32 -4.88
CA SER A 54 -13.35 0.05 -3.72
C SER A 54 -14.21 -1.10 -3.18
N ARG A 55 -14.52 -2.12 -4.00
CA ARG A 55 -15.31 -3.28 -3.60
C ARG A 55 -14.49 -4.25 -2.75
N THR A 56 -13.25 -4.51 -3.15
CA THR A 56 -12.36 -5.44 -2.40
C THR A 56 -11.42 -4.72 -1.43
N ARG A 57 -11.35 -3.39 -1.49
CA ARG A 57 -10.41 -2.54 -0.74
C ARG A 57 -8.95 -2.91 -1.01
N LEU A 58 -8.66 -3.34 -2.24
CA LEU A 58 -7.32 -3.68 -2.71
C LEU A 58 -6.76 -2.54 -3.57
N VAL A 59 -5.47 -2.28 -3.39
CA VAL A 59 -4.65 -1.42 -4.24
C VAL A 59 -3.73 -2.33 -5.05
N HIS A 60 -3.81 -2.24 -6.37
CA HIS A 60 -3.00 -3.05 -7.27
C HIS A 60 -1.78 -2.24 -7.71
N ILE A 61 -0.60 -2.73 -7.33
CA ILE A 61 0.70 -2.14 -7.68
C ILE A 61 1.33 -2.99 -8.76
N ALA A 62 1.59 -2.41 -9.93
CA ALA A 62 2.31 -3.07 -11.01
C ALA A 62 3.78 -2.67 -11.01
N ASN A 63 4.65 -3.67 -11.15
CA ASN A 63 6.06 -3.48 -11.45
C ASN A 63 6.41 -4.25 -12.74
N GLU A 64 7.70 -4.31 -13.09
CA GLU A 64 8.16 -4.97 -14.32
C GLU A 64 7.88 -6.48 -14.37
N HIS A 65 7.62 -7.11 -13.22
CA HIS A 65 7.48 -8.57 -13.11
C HIS A 65 6.05 -9.03 -12.88
N GLU A 66 5.27 -8.29 -12.09
CA GLU A 66 3.97 -8.74 -11.61
C GLU A 66 3.04 -7.61 -11.16
N VAL A 67 1.80 -7.99 -10.81
CA VAL A 67 0.82 -7.13 -10.14
C VAL A 67 0.62 -7.61 -8.71
N ILE A 68 1.09 -6.81 -7.77
CA ILE A 68 1.00 -7.05 -6.33
C ILE A 68 -0.28 -6.41 -5.81
N LYS A 69 -1.14 -7.20 -5.17
CA LYS A 69 -2.40 -6.71 -4.58
C LYS A 69 -2.21 -6.49 -3.08
N VAL A 70 -2.37 -5.25 -2.64
CA VAL A 70 -2.17 -4.85 -1.25
C VAL A 70 -3.51 -4.38 -0.67
N PRO A 71 -4.00 -4.94 0.45
CA PRO A 71 -5.16 -4.37 1.14
C PRO A 71 -4.87 -2.95 1.59
N PHE A 72 -5.79 -2.02 1.33
CA PHE A 72 -5.63 -0.61 1.72
C PHE A 72 -5.28 -0.45 3.20
N LEU A 73 -5.97 -1.20 4.06
CA LEU A 73 -5.76 -1.17 5.51
C LEU A 73 -4.41 -1.76 5.97
N ASP A 74 -3.69 -2.50 5.11
CA ASP A 74 -2.34 -2.98 5.39
C ASP A 74 -1.26 -1.98 4.96
N ILE A 75 -1.59 -1.01 4.11
CA ILE A 75 -0.64 0.03 3.73
C ILE A 75 -0.39 0.89 4.95
N MET A 76 0.85 0.92 5.42
CA MET A 76 1.28 1.73 6.56
C MET A 76 1.77 3.10 6.10
N ARG A 77 2.50 3.15 4.99
CA ARG A 77 3.13 4.37 4.48
C ARG A 77 3.28 4.33 2.97
N VAL A 78 3.14 5.49 2.33
CA VAL A 78 3.49 5.74 0.93
C VAL A 78 4.75 6.60 0.92
N ASN A 79 5.75 6.21 0.14
CA ASN A 79 6.93 7.03 -0.14
C ASN A 79 7.09 7.16 -1.66
N TYR A 80 7.63 8.31 -2.09
CA TYR A 80 8.03 8.52 -3.47
C TYR A 80 9.55 8.32 -3.55
N PRO A 81 10.04 7.29 -4.27
CA PRO A 81 11.46 7.08 -4.45
C PRO A 81 12.06 8.32 -5.12
N ARG A 82 13.09 8.88 -4.50
CA ARG A 82 13.92 9.93 -5.09
C ARG A 82 15.13 9.23 -5.66
N ASP A 83 15.06 8.84 -6.93
CA ASP A 83 16.26 8.48 -7.70
C ASP A 83 17.09 9.74 -8.02
#